data_AF-A0A7V2Z019-F1
#
_entry.id   AF-A0A7V2Z019-F1
#
_cell.length_a   1.000
_cell.length_b   1.000
_cell.length_c   1.000
_cell.angle_alpha   90.00
_cell.angle_beta   90.00
_cell.angle_gamma   90.00
#
_symmetry.space_group_name_H-M   'P 1'
#
loop_
_entity.id
_entity.type
_entity.pdbx_description
1 polymer ?
#
loop_
_entity_poly.entity_id
_entity_poly.type
_entity_poly.pdbx_seq_one_letter_code
_entity_poly.pdbx_strand_id
1 'polypeptide(L)'
;MRFVLRPFAPGPGAGLRRGLSRKGAFVRFARTIAYDGPAAHRRSARRVSLPHLRGKRTGRNVGLVYQRRALGGAGVAGHCRRTNHAVLHVARHVQDAGAGIGRLRPARGRQLHHPSPDETAIAARRGGGGPPSGRRRRRIGRRRAMRRLTLVKEMLWAVAVFGAVAIVARLFGGLGVSTDLSDAMPWGLWKILNMVAGVALATGGFALAFLVIVLGVEKYRPLLKPAILLAFLGYGSSCFALFLDIGLPHAIWKPIVFWNHHSFLFEVAWCVMLYFSVTALEMAPPALMRLGMARLAHGIHRAIVPIAIIGITLSTLHHTSLGSLFLTMPARMHPLWFTSALPVLFILSAVGAGLQALILLSLIHSRLYLHAPDYAMLKGLARISAAILGVWLTARLIDLARRGGLALLASGQWETGFFYAELTLSAIVPIAFIVLPRLGPLPRRLAAASVCAVIGLMLNRLNVGVISLIRTSDTPYFPSLMEIAVSAG
;
A
#
# COMPACT_ATOMS: atom_id res chain seq x y z
N MET A 1 -16.16 -7.51 -55.25
CA MET A 1 -17.23 -6.49 -55.13
C MET A 1 -16.68 -5.28 -54.40
N ARG A 2 -16.61 -4.11 -55.06
CA ARG A 2 -16.10 -2.84 -54.53
C ARG A 2 -17.18 -2.16 -53.69
N PHE A 3 -16.87 -1.77 -52.45
CA PHE A 3 -17.73 -0.86 -51.68
C PHE A 3 -17.22 0.58 -51.81
N VAL A 4 -18.08 1.42 -52.38
CA VAL A 4 -17.89 2.86 -52.61
C VAL A 4 -18.42 3.62 -51.40
N LEU A 5 -17.59 4.47 -50.80
CA LEU A 5 -17.99 5.44 -49.77
C LEU A 5 -18.62 6.67 -50.45
N ARG A 6 -19.85 7.04 -50.07
CA ARG A 6 -20.45 8.34 -50.40
C ARG A 6 -20.12 9.38 -49.32
N PRO A 7 -19.70 10.61 -49.68
CA PRO A 7 -19.55 11.71 -48.72
C PRO A 7 -20.89 12.40 -48.46
N PHE A 8 -21.11 12.81 -47.21
CA PHE A 8 -22.31 13.54 -46.77
C PHE A 8 -22.10 15.05 -47.00
N ALA A 9 -23.01 15.69 -47.74
CA ALA A 9 -23.03 17.13 -48.00
C ALA A 9 -23.77 17.90 -46.88
N PRO A 10 -23.44 19.19 -46.62
CA PRO A 10 -24.06 19.99 -45.57
C PRO A 10 -25.29 20.77 -46.08
N GLY A 11 -26.29 20.94 -45.22
CA GLY A 11 -27.50 21.75 -45.47
C GLY A 11 -28.04 22.39 -44.18
N PRO A 12 -28.84 23.46 -44.27
CA PRO A 12 -28.63 24.70 -43.52
C PRO A 12 -29.45 24.80 -42.23
N GLY A 13 -28.97 25.66 -41.32
CA GLY A 13 -29.51 25.83 -39.98
C GLY A 13 -30.71 26.76 -39.88
N ALA A 14 -31.46 26.59 -38.79
CA ALA A 14 -32.07 27.67 -38.01
C ALA A 14 -32.65 27.09 -36.71
N GLY A 15 -32.27 27.70 -35.57
CA GLY A 15 -33.13 27.79 -34.39
C GLY A 15 -33.21 26.59 -33.44
N LEU A 16 -32.31 26.52 -32.46
CA LEU A 16 -32.65 26.20 -31.05
C LEU A 16 -31.43 26.45 -30.14
N ARG A 17 -31.08 27.73 -29.97
CA ARG A 17 -30.19 28.19 -28.89
C ARG A 17 -31.04 28.58 -27.68
N ARG A 18 -31.23 27.67 -26.72
CA ARG A 18 -31.47 28.01 -25.31
C ARG A 18 -30.91 26.87 -24.44
N GLY A 19 -29.87 27.18 -23.66
CA GLY A 19 -29.32 26.24 -22.67
C GLY A 19 -27.80 26.00 -22.70
N LEU A 20 -26.98 26.99 -23.09
CA LEU A 20 -25.53 26.93 -22.88
C LEU A 20 -25.15 27.69 -21.61
N SER A 21 -24.86 26.97 -20.53
CA SER A 21 -24.19 27.51 -19.35
C SER A 21 -22.76 27.90 -19.71
N ARG A 22 -22.39 29.12 -19.30
CA ARG A 22 -21.19 29.86 -19.73
C ARG A 22 -19.88 29.08 -19.50
N LYS A 23 -19.14 28.87 -20.59
CA LYS A 23 -17.68 28.66 -20.58
C LYS A 23 -17.02 29.85 -19.86
N GLY A 24 -16.23 29.57 -18.80
CA GLY A 24 -15.44 30.63 -18.14
C GLY A 24 -14.97 30.39 -16.70
N ALA A 25 -15.39 29.30 -16.04
CA ALA A 25 -15.04 29.05 -14.63
C ALA A 25 -13.76 28.20 -14.41
N PHE A 26 -13.30 27.45 -15.42
CA PHE A 26 -12.23 26.45 -15.24
C PHE A 26 -10.79 27.00 -15.30
N VAL A 27 -10.59 28.28 -15.62
CA VAL A 27 -9.24 28.88 -15.76
C VAL A 27 -8.92 29.90 -14.65
N ARG A 28 -9.87 30.20 -13.75
CA ARG A 28 -9.69 31.25 -12.73
C ARG A 28 -9.34 30.76 -11.31
N PHE A 29 -9.34 29.45 -11.05
CA PHE A 29 -9.04 28.92 -9.71
C PHE A 29 -7.62 28.39 -9.52
N ALA A 30 -6.76 28.46 -10.54
CA ALA A 30 -5.36 28.05 -10.47
C ALA A 30 -4.41 29.13 -9.90
N ARG A 31 -4.92 30.18 -9.23
CA ARG A 31 -4.12 31.35 -8.82
C ARG A 31 -4.02 31.63 -7.32
N THR A 32 -4.58 30.81 -6.43
CA THR A 32 -4.54 31.14 -5.00
C THR A 32 -4.34 29.90 -4.14
N ILE A 33 -3.09 29.49 -3.96
CA ILE A 33 -2.64 28.75 -2.78
C ILE A 33 -1.29 29.32 -2.37
N ALA A 34 -1.35 30.32 -1.48
CA ALA A 34 -0.19 30.81 -0.76
C ALA A 34 0.18 29.80 0.34
N TYR A 35 1.47 29.51 0.45
CA TYR A 35 2.06 28.91 1.64
C TYR A 35 2.18 30.04 2.67
N ASP A 36 1.41 30.00 3.75
CA ASP A 36 1.65 30.84 4.92
C ASP A 36 2.90 30.32 5.65
N GLY A 37 4.04 30.93 5.33
CA GLY A 37 5.26 30.95 6.13
C GLY A 37 5.75 32.39 6.18
N PRO A 38 6.24 32.90 7.32
CA PRO A 38 6.55 34.32 7.45
C PRO A 38 7.73 34.71 6.54
N ALA A 39 7.43 35.50 5.52
CA ALA A 39 8.44 36.12 4.67
C ALA A 39 9.04 37.35 5.39
N ALA A 40 10.38 37.40 5.41
CA ALA A 40 11.15 38.49 5.95
C ALA A 40 10.91 39.78 5.17
N HIS A 41 10.33 40.79 5.82
CA HIS A 41 10.23 42.14 5.28
C HIS A 41 11.55 42.90 5.49
N ARG A 42 12.34 43.04 4.42
CA ARG A 42 13.27 44.16 4.26
C ARG A 42 12.52 45.30 3.58
N ARG A 43 12.27 46.41 4.29
CA ARG A 43 12.28 47.76 3.71
C ARG A 43 12.30 48.85 4.79
N SER A 44 13.27 49.74 4.60
CA SER A 44 13.29 51.18 4.89
C SER A 44 13.02 51.65 6.33
N ALA A 45 14.09 52.18 6.91
CA ALA A 45 14.10 53.06 8.06
C ALA A 45 13.06 54.18 7.94
N ARG A 46 12.16 54.26 8.92
CA ARG A 46 11.54 55.51 9.35
C ARG A 46 11.96 55.76 10.79
N ARG A 47 12.66 56.88 11.00
CA ARG A 47 12.99 57.42 12.31
C ARG A 47 11.68 57.73 13.03
N VAL A 48 11.46 57.08 14.17
CA VAL A 48 10.55 57.58 15.19
C VAL A 48 11.43 58.08 16.31
N SER A 49 11.49 59.40 16.43
CA SER A 49 12.14 60.14 17.50
C SER A 49 11.36 59.94 18.80
N LEU A 50 11.97 59.28 19.78
CA LEU A 50 11.56 59.37 21.19
C LEU A 50 12.59 60.25 21.91
N PRO A 51 12.19 61.40 22.48
CA PRO A 51 13.07 62.21 23.30
C PRO A 51 13.19 61.62 24.70
N HIS A 52 14.41 61.74 25.24
CA HIS A 52 14.76 61.68 26.66
C HIS A 52 14.59 60.32 27.35
N LEU A 53 15.73 59.66 27.60
CA LEU A 53 16.16 59.23 28.94
C LEU A 53 17.55 58.56 28.82
N ARG A 54 18.58 59.34 29.19
CA ARG A 54 19.96 58.87 29.36
C ARG A 54 20.18 58.72 30.87
N GLY A 55 20.49 57.51 31.33
CA GLY A 55 20.74 57.30 32.76
C GLY A 55 21.11 55.87 33.16
N LYS A 56 22.41 55.57 33.05
CA LYS A 56 23.24 54.62 33.81
C LYS A 56 22.73 53.20 34.19
N ARG A 57 23.54 52.24 33.71
CA ARG A 57 23.87 50.90 34.24
C ARG A 57 23.61 50.68 35.73
N THR A 58 22.92 49.57 36.05
CA THR A 58 23.31 48.57 37.06
C THR A 58 22.38 47.35 37.01
N GLY A 59 22.95 46.15 37.16
CA GLY A 59 22.36 45.08 37.98
C GLY A 59 21.32 44.13 37.36
N ARG A 60 21.70 42.85 37.33
CA ARG A 60 20.89 41.62 37.50
C ARG A 60 19.39 41.82 37.81
N ASN A 61 18.53 41.02 37.16
CA ASN A 61 17.51 40.18 37.84
C ASN A 61 16.75 39.31 36.81
N VAL A 62 16.66 37.99 37.04
CA VAL A 62 15.52 37.28 37.67
C VAL A 62 14.41 36.99 36.67
N GLY A 63 14.10 35.69 36.53
CA GLY A 63 12.92 35.23 35.82
C GLY A 63 11.63 35.39 36.64
N LEU A 64 10.50 35.48 35.95
CA LEU A 64 9.15 35.19 36.46
C LEU A 64 8.29 34.84 35.23
N VAL A 65 7.71 33.63 35.20
CA VAL A 65 6.35 33.30 35.63
C VAL A 65 5.29 33.78 34.64
N TYR A 66 4.56 32.81 34.07
CA TYR A 66 3.31 33.03 33.35
C TYR A 66 2.13 32.54 34.20
N GLN A 67 1.19 33.45 34.40
CA GLN A 67 0.09 33.42 35.35
C GLN A 67 -1.14 32.72 34.74
N ARG A 68 -1.79 31.83 35.49
CA ARG A 68 -3.13 31.28 35.18
C ARG A 68 -4.19 32.17 35.87
N ARG A 69 -5.19 32.60 35.09
CA ARG A 69 -6.35 33.35 35.56
C ARG A 69 -7.45 32.38 35.99
N ALA A 70 -7.90 32.52 37.24
CA ALA A 70 -9.14 31.96 37.75
C ALA A 70 -10.24 33.04 37.63
N LEU A 71 -11.45 32.61 37.28
CA LEU A 71 -12.68 33.37 37.45
C LEU A 71 -13.68 32.43 38.12
N GLY A 72 -14.22 32.85 39.25
CA GLY A 72 -15.31 32.19 39.96
C GLY A 72 -16.31 33.24 40.42
N GLY A 73 -17.56 32.81 40.57
CA GLY A 73 -18.58 33.49 41.38
C GLY A 73 -19.90 33.75 40.69
N ALA A 74 -20.92 32.93 40.98
CA ALA A 74 -22.27 33.32 41.42
C ALA A 74 -23.17 32.07 41.46
N GLY A 75 -23.78 31.80 42.62
CA GLY A 75 -24.76 30.72 42.81
C GLY A 75 -26.18 31.25 42.97
N VAL A 76 -27.18 30.40 42.77
CA VAL A 76 -28.54 30.52 43.32
C VAL A 76 -29.10 29.10 43.50
N ALA A 77 -29.72 28.86 44.67
CA ALA A 77 -30.39 27.64 45.07
C ALA A 77 -31.81 27.53 44.45
N GLY A 78 -32.27 26.30 44.21
CA GLY A 78 -33.65 26.01 43.78
C GLY A 78 -34.05 24.59 44.16
N HIS A 79 -35.15 24.49 44.88
CA HIS A 79 -35.67 23.33 45.60
C HIS A 79 -36.68 22.53 44.74
N CYS A 80 -36.93 21.27 45.15
CA CYS A 80 -38.16 20.46 44.98
C CYS A 80 -38.41 19.50 43.79
N ARG A 81 -38.60 18.22 44.21
CA ARG A 81 -39.65 17.20 43.91
C ARG A 81 -39.46 16.13 42.81
N ARG A 82 -39.38 14.88 43.32
CA ARG A 82 -40.11 13.61 43.01
C ARG A 82 -40.55 13.39 41.54
N THR A 83 -40.28 12.21 40.95
CA THR A 83 -41.14 11.02 41.08
C THR A 83 -40.43 9.66 40.87
N ASN A 84 -41.01 8.63 41.50
CA ASN A 84 -40.71 7.20 41.39
C ASN A 84 -41.05 6.60 40.01
N HIS A 85 -40.39 5.50 39.63
CA HIS A 85 -41.07 4.30 39.12
C HIS A 85 -40.17 3.04 39.17
N ALA A 86 -40.73 1.98 39.76
CA ALA A 86 -40.62 0.52 39.57
C ALA A 86 -39.29 -0.11 39.06
N VAL A 87 -38.65 -1.08 39.72
CA VAL A 87 -39.05 -2.41 40.28
C VAL A 87 -38.93 -3.59 39.28
N LEU A 88 -38.13 -4.58 39.71
CA LEU A 88 -38.14 -6.04 39.48
C LEU A 88 -37.64 -6.67 38.16
N HIS A 89 -36.66 -7.57 38.35
CA HIS A 89 -36.51 -8.97 37.89
C HIS A 89 -34.98 -9.25 37.90
N VAL A 90 -34.39 -10.24 38.58
CA VAL A 90 -34.66 -11.68 38.72
C VAL A 90 -33.79 -12.22 39.88
N ALA A 91 -34.31 -13.25 40.58
CA ALA A 91 -33.61 -14.45 41.08
C ALA A 91 -33.96 -14.80 42.54
N ARG A 92 -34.97 -15.66 42.69
CA ARG A 92 -35.23 -16.45 43.89
C ARG A 92 -35.12 -17.93 43.55
N HIS A 93 -34.52 -18.64 44.50
CA HIS A 93 -34.67 -20.06 44.87
C HIS A 93 -34.31 -21.15 43.85
N VAL A 94 -33.21 -21.84 44.19
CA VAL A 94 -33.06 -23.29 44.03
C VAL A 94 -33.11 -23.89 45.44
N GLN A 95 -34.06 -24.78 45.66
CA GLN A 95 -34.11 -25.73 46.77
C GLN A 95 -34.14 -27.14 46.15
N ASP A 96 -33.40 -28.03 46.79
CA ASP A 96 -33.54 -29.49 46.83
C ASP A 96 -33.22 -30.34 45.58
N ALA A 97 -32.06 -31.01 45.66
CA ALA A 97 -31.89 -32.43 45.32
C ALA A 97 -30.61 -32.94 46.00
N GLY A 98 -30.73 -34.05 46.72
CA GLY A 98 -29.74 -34.52 47.70
C GLY A 98 -28.76 -35.58 47.23
N ALA A 99 -28.03 -36.07 48.23
CA ALA A 99 -27.31 -37.33 48.33
C ALA A 99 -25.93 -37.44 47.65
N GLY A 100 -24.89 -37.51 48.49
CA GLY A 100 -23.53 -37.90 48.12
C GLY A 100 -22.55 -37.73 49.27
N ILE A 101 -22.62 -38.61 50.27
CA ILE A 101 -21.72 -38.66 51.43
C ILE A 101 -20.35 -39.19 51.00
N GLY A 102 -19.27 -38.52 51.41
CA GLY A 102 -17.90 -39.02 51.19
C GLY A 102 -16.78 -38.17 51.80
N ARG A 103 -16.66 -38.23 53.14
CA ARG A 103 -15.47 -38.00 54.00
C ARG A 103 -14.33 -37.08 53.51
N LEU A 104 -14.00 -36.05 54.30
CA LEU A 104 -12.63 -35.72 54.72
C LEU A 104 -12.63 -34.78 55.96
N ARG A 105 -11.58 -34.94 56.78
CA ARG A 105 -11.40 -34.63 58.22
C ARG A 105 -11.44 -33.15 58.67
N PRO A 106 -11.59 -32.88 59.99
CA PRO A 106 -11.94 -31.56 60.54
C PRO A 106 -10.74 -30.62 60.74
N ALA A 107 -11.08 -29.33 60.74
CA ALA A 107 -10.23 -28.17 61.00
C ALA A 107 -9.68 -28.14 62.43
N ARG A 108 -8.41 -27.72 62.58
CA ARG A 108 -7.85 -27.15 63.82
C ARG A 108 -7.51 -25.69 63.57
N GLY A 109 -8.08 -24.83 64.40
CA GLY A 109 -8.00 -23.38 64.28
C GLY A 109 -6.60 -22.81 64.46
N ARG A 110 -6.32 -21.73 63.74
CA ARG A 110 -5.27 -20.77 64.05
C ARG A 110 -5.89 -19.38 63.98
N GLN A 111 -5.89 -18.70 65.11
CA GLN A 111 -6.33 -17.32 65.28
C GLN A 111 -5.57 -16.42 64.29
N LEU A 112 -6.33 -15.59 63.56
CA LEU A 112 -5.78 -14.56 62.69
C LEU A 112 -5.41 -13.34 63.55
N HIS A 113 -4.11 -13.08 63.69
CA HIS A 113 -3.60 -11.82 64.23
C HIS A 113 -3.93 -10.69 63.23
N HIS A 114 -4.69 -9.68 63.67
CA HIS A 114 -4.82 -8.42 62.95
C HIS A 114 -3.54 -7.58 63.15
N PRO A 115 -2.87 -7.10 62.08
CA PRO A 115 -1.73 -6.21 62.23
C PRO A 115 -2.19 -4.82 62.66
N SER A 116 -1.42 -4.19 63.54
CA SER A 116 -1.67 -2.86 64.11
C SER A 116 -1.55 -1.73 63.06
N PRO A 117 -2.26 -0.60 63.26
CA PRO A 117 -2.34 0.51 62.30
C PRO A 117 -1.01 1.18 61.90
N ASP A 118 0.09 0.92 62.61
CA ASP A 118 1.42 1.45 62.27
C ASP A 118 2.12 0.65 61.15
N GLU A 119 1.81 -0.64 60.98
CA GLU A 119 2.41 -1.45 59.90
C GLU A 119 1.82 -1.13 58.53
N THR A 120 0.54 -0.77 58.48
CA THR A 120 -0.13 -0.28 57.25
C THR A 120 0.35 1.12 56.85
N ALA A 121 0.74 1.96 57.82
CA ALA A 121 1.31 3.28 57.54
C ALA A 121 2.73 3.22 56.93
N ILE A 122 3.55 2.25 57.33
CA ILE A 122 4.90 2.05 56.78
C ILE A 122 4.85 1.37 55.40
N ALA A 123 3.91 0.46 55.18
CA ALA A 123 3.67 -0.15 53.87
C ALA A 123 3.14 0.87 52.83
N ALA A 124 2.26 1.80 53.25
CA ALA A 124 1.74 2.85 52.40
C ALA A 124 2.79 3.89 51.97
N ARG A 125 3.85 4.10 52.77
CA ARG A 125 4.96 5.01 52.43
C ARG A 125 6.02 4.39 51.52
N ARG A 126 6.13 3.05 51.45
CA ARG A 126 7.08 2.35 50.56
C ARG A 126 6.50 1.97 49.19
N GLY A 127 5.17 2.02 49.04
CA GLY A 127 4.46 1.81 47.78
C GLY A 127 4.34 3.06 46.89
N GLY A 128 5.42 3.83 46.73
CA GLY A 128 5.47 5.04 45.88
C GLY A 128 5.45 4.78 44.37
N GLY A 129 4.62 3.84 43.92
CA GLY A 129 4.49 3.42 42.53
C GLY A 129 3.15 3.84 41.92
N GLY A 130 2.74 5.11 42.08
CA GLY A 130 1.59 5.65 41.37
C GLY A 130 1.70 5.39 39.86
N PRO A 131 0.58 5.20 39.14
CA PRO A 131 0.60 4.88 37.71
C PRO A 131 1.52 5.86 36.97
N PRO A 132 2.42 5.38 36.10
CA PRO A 132 3.48 6.21 35.54
C PRO A 132 2.88 7.46 34.90
N SER A 133 3.35 8.63 35.33
CA SER A 133 2.92 9.93 34.83
C SER A 133 2.86 9.95 33.30
N GLY A 134 1.91 10.68 32.70
CA GLY A 134 1.67 10.67 31.25
C GLY A 134 2.91 10.93 30.39
N ARG A 135 3.91 11.65 30.93
CA ARG A 135 5.25 11.81 30.33
C ARG A 135 6.06 10.51 30.28
N ARG A 136 6.05 9.70 31.36
CA ARG A 136 6.77 8.43 31.44
C ARG A 136 6.14 7.38 30.51
N ARG A 137 4.81 7.32 30.41
CA ARG A 137 4.09 6.49 29.40
C ARG A 137 4.45 6.86 27.96
N ARG A 138 4.44 8.16 27.61
CA ARG A 138 4.86 8.64 26.28
C ARG A 138 6.32 8.30 25.96
N ARG A 139 7.23 8.41 26.95
CA ARG A 139 8.67 8.09 26.77
C ARG A 139 8.90 6.58 26.55
N ILE A 140 8.18 5.71 27.26
CA ILE A 140 8.24 4.26 27.08
C ILE A 140 7.69 3.85 25.70
N GLY A 141 6.55 4.44 25.28
CA GLY A 141 5.98 4.21 23.95
C GLY A 141 6.95 4.61 22.82
N ARG A 142 7.58 5.78 22.94
CA ARG A 142 8.58 6.26 21.97
C ARG A 142 9.84 5.38 21.92
N ARG A 143 10.34 4.90 23.06
CA ARG A 143 11.47 3.94 23.11
C ARG A 143 11.13 2.60 22.45
N ARG A 144 9.93 2.06 22.67
CA ARG A 144 9.47 0.82 22.02
C ARG A 144 9.34 1.00 20.50
N ALA A 145 8.83 2.14 20.05
CA ALA A 145 8.76 2.49 18.63
C ALA A 145 10.15 2.49 17.99
N MET A 146 11.08 3.25 18.59
CA MET A 146 12.46 3.36 18.11
C MET A 146 13.15 1.98 18.05
N ARG A 147 13.01 1.14 19.07
CA ARG A 147 13.59 -0.21 19.06
C ARG A 147 13.02 -1.08 17.94
N ARG A 148 11.71 -1.02 17.67
CA ARG A 148 11.11 -1.75 16.55
C ARG A 148 11.63 -1.27 15.20
N LEU A 149 11.71 0.05 15.01
CA LEU A 149 12.26 0.65 13.80
C LEU A 149 13.73 0.24 13.58
N THR A 150 14.55 0.26 14.63
CA THR A 150 15.95 -0.19 14.55
C THR A 150 16.03 -1.67 14.16
N LEU A 151 15.27 -2.56 14.81
CA LEU A 151 15.27 -3.99 14.49
C LEU A 151 14.81 -4.28 13.05
N VAL A 152 13.73 -3.64 12.60
CA VAL A 152 13.25 -3.79 11.23
C VAL A 152 14.29 -3.27 10.24
N LYS A 153 14.92 -2.13 10.54
CA LYS A 153 16.00 -1.58 9.72
C LYS A 153 17.19 -2.54 9.64
N GLU A 154 17.66 -3.08 10.76
CA GLU A 154 18.77 -4.03 10.80
C GLU A 154 18.46 -5.31 10.02
N MET A 155 17.23 -5.84 10.16
CA MET A 155 16.77 -6.98 9.38
C MET A 155 16.76 -6.68 7.88
N LEU A 156 16.26 -5.51 7.46
CA LEU A 156 16.27 -5.09 6.05
C LEU A 156 17.71 -4.91 5.53
N TRP A 157 18.64 -4.40 6.34
CA TRP A 157 20.06 -4.34 5.95
C TRP A 157 20.68 -5.72 5.81
N ALA A 158 20.36 -6.66 6.69
CA ALA A 158 20.86 -8.04 6.57
C ALA A 158 20.37 -8.69 5.27
N VAL A 159 19.09 -8.52 4.92
CA VAL A 159 18.53 -9.03 3.67
C VAL A 159 19.14 -8.32 2.45
N ALA A 160 19.32 -6.99 2.50
CA ALA A 160 19.95 -6.23 1.43
C ALA A 160 21.42 -6.65 1.20
N VAL A 161 22.19 -6.91 2.27
CA VAL A 161 23.57 -7.42 2.17
C VAL A 161 23.57 -8.83 1.58
N PHE A 162 22.63 -9.70 1.99
CA PHE A 162 22.48 -11.04 1.43
C PHE A 162 22.20 -11.00 -0.08
N GLY A 163 21.28 -10.12 -0.51
CA GLY A 163 21.03 -9.87 -1.94
C GLY A 163 22.24 -9.28 -2.66
N ALA A 164 22.95 -8.32 -2.06
CA ALA A 164 24.14 -7.70 -2.64
C ALA A 164 25.26 -8.71 -2.91
N VAL A 165 25.49 -9.66 -2.00
CA VAL A 165 26.45 -10.75 -2.20
C VAL A 165 26.05 -11.62 -3.40
N ALA A 166 24.77 -11.98 -3.50
CA ALA A 166 24.27 -12.75 -4.64
C ALA A 166 24.36 -11.98 -5.97
N ILE A 167 24.15 -10.66 -5.95
CA ILE A 167 24.32 -9.78 -7.11
C ILE A 167 25.77 -9.77 -7.58
N VAL A 168 26.73 -9.62 -6.66
CA VAL A 168 28.16 -9.66 -6.97
C VAL A 168 28.51 -11.00 -7.62
N ALA A 169 28.09 -12.11 -7.01
CA ALA A 169 28.32 -13.45 -7.56
C ALA A 169 27.67 -13.63 -8.95
N ARG A 170 26.48 -13.07 -9.20
CA ARG A 170 25.84 -13.06 -10.53
C ARG A 170 26.64 -12.27 -11.57
N LEU A 171 27.20 -11.12 -11.20
CA LEU A 171 27.94 -10.25 -12.12
C LEU A 171 29.27 -10.87 -12.55
N PHE A 172 29.93 -11.62 -11.67
CA PHE A 172 31.21 -12.30 -11.97
C PHE A 172 31.03 -13.73 -12.50
N GLY A 173 30.06 -14.49 -11.98
CA GLY A 173 29.83 -15.90 -12.30
C GLY A 173 28.83 -16.17 -13.43
N GLY A 174 28.21 -15.13 -14.00
CA GLY A 174 27.19 -15.30 -15.05
C GLY A 174 25.86 -15.87 -14.52
N LEU A 175 24.95 -16.23 -15.44
CA LEU A 175 23.65 -16.79 -15.07
C LEU A 175 23.78 -18.19 -14.47
N GLY A 176 24.64 -19.04 -15.03
CA GLY A 176 24.75 -20.45 -14.65
C GLY A 176 25.16 -20.71 -13.20
N VAL A 177 25.93 -19.80 -12.56
CA VAL A 177 26.27 -19.92 -11.13
C VAL A 177 25.14 -19.42 -10.22
N SER A 178 24.33 -18.50 -10.73
CA SER A 178 23.32 -17.78 -9.94
C SER A 178 21.91 -18.35 -10.03
N THR A 179 21.59 -19.07 -11.09
CA THR A 179 20.23 -19.50 -11.39
C THR A 179 20.22 -20.97 -11.78
N ASP A 180 19.19 -21.70 -11.35
CA ASP A 180 18.99 -23.11 -11.74
C ASP A 180 18.12 -23.19 -13.01
N LEU A 181 18.47 -22.39 -14.02
CA LEU A 181 17.73 -22.31 -15.28
C LEU A 181 18.29 -23.31 -16.29
N SER A 182 17.40 -23.80 -17.15
CA SER A 182 17.74 -24.68 -18.28
C SER A 182 17.19 -24.08 -19.57
N ASP A 183 17.66 -24.57 -20.73
CA ASP A 183 17.10 -24.14 -22.02
C ASP A 183 15.60 -24.46 -22.14
N ALA A 184 15.13 -25.50 -21.44
CA ALA A 184 13.72 -25.86 -21.37
C ALA A 184 12.91 -24.93 -20.44
N MET A 185 13.55 -24.39 -19.40
CA MET A 185 12.96 -23.48 -18.41
C MET A 185 13.77 -22.18 -18.30
N PRO A 186 13.64 -21.27 -19.29
CA PRO A 186 14.49 -20.09 -19.39
C PRO A 186 14.15 -18.99 -18.38
N TRP A 187 12.98 -19.04 -17.75
CA TRP A 187 12.56 -18.07 -16.72
C TRP A 187 12.15 -18.75 -15.43
N GLY A 188 12.82 -18.38 -14.35
CA GLY A 188 12.57 -18.91 -13.01
C GLY A 188 11.85 -17.93 -12.09
N LEU A 189 11.88 -18.28 -10.80
CA LEU A 189 11.40 -17.47 -9.69
C LEU A 189 11.90 -16.04 -9.78
N TRP A 190 13.20 -15.83 -10.02
CA TRP A 190 13.79 -14.50 -9.94
C TRP A 190 13.21 -13.53 -10.98
N LYS A 191 12.89 -14.03 -12.19
CA LYS A 191 12.40 -13.22 -13.30
C LYS A 191 10.93 -12.94 -13.08
N ILE A 192 10.17 -13.99 -12.79
CA ILE A 192 8.72 -13.91 -12.65
C ILE A 192 8.33 -13.16 -11.37
N LEU A 193 9.06 -13.36 -10.26
CA LEU A 193 8.80 -12.67 -9.01
C LEU A 193 9.25 -11.21 -9.06
N ASN A 194 10.49 -10.93 -9.46
CA ASN A 194 11.04 -9.57 -9.35
C ASN A 194 10.51 -8.66 -10.45
N MET A 195 10.36 -9.17 -11.68
CA MET A 195 9.85 -8.38 -12.80
C MET A 195 8.34 -8.49 -12.92
N VAL A 196 7.81 -9.70 -13.13
CA VAL A 196 6.41 -9.84 -13.56
C VAL A 196 5.45 -9.56 -12.40
N ALA A 197 5.74 -10.07 -11.21
CA ALA A 197 4.95 -9.81 -10.00
C ALA A 197 5.33 -8.48 -9.33
N GLY A 198 6.62 -8.16 -9.22
CA GLY A 198 7.11 -6.93 -8.60
C GLY A 198 6.51 -5.67 -9.25
N VAL A 199 6.56 -5.59 -10.58
CA VAL A 199 5.93 -4.47 -11.31
C VAL A 199 4.41 -4.46 -11.12
N ALA A 200 3.77 -5.62 -11.10
CA ALA A 200 2.32 -5.72 -10.91
C ALA A 200 1.87 -5.28 -9.49
N LEU A 201 2.73 -5.37 -8.48
CA LEU A 201 2.46 -4.83 -7.14
C LEU A 201 2.62 -3.30 -7.10
N ALA A 202 3.54 -2.75 -7.91
CA ALA A 202 3.77 -1.31 -8.04
C ALA A 202 2.61 -0.57 -8.73
N THR A 203 1.77 -1.29 -9.47
CA THR A 203 0.56 -0.83 -10.17
C THR A 203 -0.40 -0.01 -9.31
N GLY A 204 -0.40 -0.22 -7.98
CA GLY A 204 -1.21 0.58 -7.06
C GLY A 204 -1.01 2.09 -7.23
N GLY A 205 0.22 2.52 -7.51
CA GLY A 205 0.56 3.93 -7.72
C GLY A 205 -0.28 4.62 -8.79
N PHE A 206 -0.26 4.07 -10.00
CA PHE A 206 -1.03 4.64 -11.10
C PHE A 206 -2.53 4.35 -10.96
N ALA A 207 -2.93 3.21 -10.40
CA ALA A 207 -4.34 2.93 -10.15
C ALA A 207 -4.96 4.01 -9.27
N LEU A 208 -4.23 4.43 -8.22
CA LEU A 208 -4.64 5.54 -7.37
C LEU A 208 -4.56 6.89 -8.11
N ALA A 209 -3.50 7.13 -8.90
CA ALA A 209 -3.38 8.34 -9.71
C ALA A 209 -4.56 8.49 -10.69
N PHE A 210 -4.98 7.41 -11.34
CA PHE A 210 -6.17 7.38 -12.19
C PHE A 210 -7.43 7.73 -11.40
N LEU A 211 -7.66 7.12 -10.23
CA LEU A 211 -8.81 7.44 -9.37
C LEU A 211 -8.85 8.92 -8.96
N VAL A 212 -7.70 9.52 -8.63
CA VAL A 212 -7.65 10.90 -8.12
C VAL A 212 -7.62 11.93 -9.24
N ILE A 213 -6.76 11.76 -10.25
CA ILE A 213 -6.49 12.74 -11.30
C ILE A 213 -7.50 12.64 -12.43
N VAL A 214 -7.82 11.42 -12.88
CA VAL A 214 -8.70 11.21 -14.03
C VAL A 214 -10.17 11.16 -13.59
N LEU A 215 -10.48 10.36 -12.57
CA LEU A 215 -11.86 10.26 -12.05
C LEU A 215 -12.21 11.37 -11.04
N GLY A 216 -11.26 12.21 -10.64
CA GLY A 216 -11.51 13.34 -9.74
C GLY A 216 -11.90 12.94 -8.32
N VAL A 217 -11.58 11.72 -7.86
CA VAL A 217 -11.96 11.24 -6.52
C VAL A 217 -11.00 11.78 -5.46
N GLU A 218 -11.19 13.05 -5.10
CA GLU A 218 -10.31 13.82 -4.20
C GLU A 218 -10.15 13.23 -2.80
N LYS A 219 -11.10 12.37 -2.37
CA LYS A 219 -11.03 11.64 -1.09
C LYS A 219 -9.71 10.89 -0.90
N TYR A 220 -9.10 10.39 -1.97
CA TYR A 220 -7.87 9.59 -1.91
C TYR A 220 -6.59 10.40 -2.14
N ARG A 221 -6.67 11.72 -2.36
CA ARG A 221 -5.50 12.61 -2.55
C ARG A 221 -4.41 12.44 -1.48
N PRO A 222 -4.70 12.24 -0.18
CA PRO A 222 -3.65 12.04 0.83
C PRO A 222 -2.74 10.83 0.57
N LEU A 223 -3.24 9.81 -0.14
CA LEU A 223 -2.48 8.62 -0.50
C LEU A 223 -1.70 8.75 -1.82
N LEU A 224 -1.91 9.82 -2.59
CA LEU A 224 -1.30 9.96 -3.91
C LEU A 224 0.23 10.01 -3.84
N LYS A 225 0.79 10.80 -2.92
CA LYS A 225 2.26 10.90 -2.74
C LYS A 225 2.92 9.57 -2.37
N PRO A 226 2.48 8.83 -1.33
CA PRO A 226 3.07 7.53 -1.02
C PRO A 226 2.83 6.50 -2.13
N ALA A 227 1.77 6.65 -2.92
CA ALA A 227 1.48 5.77 -4.04
C ALA A 227 2.43 5.99 -5.24
N ILE A 228 2.73 7.24 -5.58
CA ILE A 228 3.74 7.57 -6.60
C ILE A 228 5.12 7.09 -6.14
N LEU A 229 5.47 7.26 -4.86
CA LEU A 229 6.71 6.72 -4.30
C LEU A 229 6.78 5.19 -4.42
N LEU A 230 5.68 4.48 -4.13
CA LEU A 230 5.62 3.04 -4.31
C LEU A 230 5.84 2.64 -5.77
N ALA A 231 5.20 3.33 -6.72
CA ALA A 231 5.40 3.08 -8.15
C ALA A 231 6.85 3.30 -8.57
N PHE A 232 7.45 4.44 -8.18
CA PHE A 232 8.84 4.76 -8.51
C PHE A 232 9.83 3.73 -7.94
N LEU A 233 9.68 3.34 -6.67
CA LEU A 233 10.56 2.34 -6.06
C LEU A 233 10.34 0.94 -6.63
N GLY A 234 9.09 0.52 -6.84
CA GLY A 234 8.78 -0.80 -7.37
C GLY A 234 9.19 -0.98 -8.83
N TYR A 235 9.05 0.05 -9.67
CA TYR A 235 9.62 0.02 -11.02
C TYR A 235 11.13 0.13 -11.01
N GLY A 236 11.72 0.95 -10.11
CA GLY A 236 13.16 1.03 -9.95
C GLY A 236 13.79 -0.31 -9.60
N SER A 237 13.22 -1.04 -8.63
CA SER A 237 13.68 -2.39 -8.28
C SER A 237 13.52 -3.38 -9.44
N SER A 238 12.44 -3.26 -10.22
CA SER A 238 12.20 -4.12 -11.38
C SER A 238 13.17 -3.85 -12.54
N CYS A 239 13.50 -2.57 -12.81
CA CYS A 239 14.56 -2.19 -13.75
C CYS A 239 15.93 -2.71 -13.30
N PHE A 240 16.22 -2.64 -12.00
CA PHE A 240 17.45 -3.17 -11.45
C PHE A 240 17.50 -4.71 -11.56
N ALA A 241 16.40 -5.40 -11.29
CA ALA A 241 16.29 -6.84 -11.52
C ALA A 241 16.44 -7.21 -13.00
N LEU A 242 15.90 -6.40 -13.93
CA LEU A 242 16.09 -6.59 -15.38
C LEU A 242 17.56 -6.58 -15.77
N PHE A 243 18.31 -5.63 -15.21
CA PHE A 243 19.73 -5.49 -15.50
C PHE A 243 20.51 -6.75 -15.14
N LEU A 244 20.14 -7.41 -14.05
CA LEU A 244 20.74 -8.67 -13.61
C LEU A 244 20.23 -9.88 -14.41
N ASP A 245 18.98 -9.82 -14.86
CA ASP A 245 18.33 -10.88 -15.64
C ASP A 245 18.96 -11.10 -17.02
N ILE A 246 19.39 -10.02 -17.67
CA ILE A 246 19.95 -10.11 -19.02
C ILE A 246 21.34 -10.77 -18.96
N GLY A 247 21.59 -11.75 -19.82
CA GLY A 247 22.89 -12.44 -19.91
C GLY A 247 24.06 -11.50 -20.18
N LEU A 248 23.82 -10.41 -20.91
CA LEU A 248 24.77 -9.32 -21.20
C LEU A 248 24.25 -7.98 -20.63
N PRO A 249 24.44 -7.70 -19.32
CA PRO A 249 23.88 -6.50 -18.67
C PRO A 249 24.32 -5.18 -19.33
N HIS A 250 25.55 -5.10 -19.81
CA HIS A 250 26.09 -3.92 -20.49
C HIS A 250 25.41 -3.60 -21.83
N ALA A 251 24.66 -4.55 -22.40
CA ALA A 251 23.92 -4.38 -23.66
C ALA A 251 22.47 -3.91 -23.46
N ILE A 252 22.04 -3.62 -22.21
CA ILE A 252 20.65 -3.23 -21.90
C ILE A 252 20.16 -1.97 -22.63
N TRP A 253 21.08 -1.12 -23.11
CA TRP A 253 20.74 0.10 -23.86
C TRP A 253 20.34 -0.18 -25.32
N LYS A 254 20.68 -1.34 -25.89
CA LYS A 254 20.46 -1.65 -27.32
C LYS A 254 19.01 -1.46 -27.79
N PRO A 255 17.95 -1.83 -27.03
CA PRO A 255 16.56 -1.60 -27.44
C PRO A 255 16.19 -0.13 -27.67
N ILE A 256 16.98 0.82 -27.17
CA ILE A 256 16.78 2.26 -27.40
C ILE A 256 17.13 2.63 -28.85
N VAL A 257 18.11 1.95 -29.44
CA VAL A 257 18.64 2.26 -30.78
C VAL A 257 18.16 1.26 -31.83
N PHE A 258 18.18 -0.04 -31.49
CA PHE A 258 17.84 -1.12 -32.40
C PHE A 258 16.42 -1.61 -32.14
N TRP A 259 15.48 -1.17 -32.96
CA TRP A 259 14.05 -1.38 -32.74
C TRP A 259 13.57 -2.67 -33.40
N ASN A 260 12.91 -3.53 -32.63
CA ASN A 260 12.28 -4.75 -33.14
C ASN A 260 10.78 -4.75 -32.79
N HIS A 261 9.99 -4.14 -33.68
CA HIS A 261 8.54 -3.94 -33.48
C HIS A 261 7.72 -5.23 -33.43
N HIS A 262 8.28 -6.37 -33.84
CA HIS A 262 7.59 -7.67 -33.80
C HIS A 262 7.74 -8.38 -32.44
N SER A 263 8.55 -7.84 -31.51
CA SER A 263 8.83 -8.46 -30.22
C SER A 263 8.06 -7.77 -29.09
N PHE A 264 7.28 -8.55 -28.33
CA PHE A 264 6.67 -8.05 -27.08
C PHE A 264 7.71 -7.61 -26.05
N LEU A 265 8.91 -8.22 -26.04
CA LEU A 265 9.98 -7.80 -25.14
C LEU A 265 10.52 -6.40 -25.48
N PHE A 266 10.54 -6.03 -26.77
CA PHE A 266 10.88 -4.67 -27.20
C PHE A 266 9.84 -3.65 -26.70
N GLU A 267 8.55 -3.94 -26.89
CA GLU A 267 7.47 -3.09 -26.41
C GLU A 267 7.51 -2.93 -24.88
N VAL A 268 7.71 -4.04 -24.15
CA VAL A 268 7.83 -4.04 -22.69
C VAL A 268 9.02 -3.20 -22.24
N ALA A 269 10.19 -3.32 -22.90
CA ALA A 269 11.39 -2.55 -22.56
C ALA A 269 11.13 -1.04 -22.70
N TRP A 270 10.54 -0.60 -23.81
CA TRP A 270 10.18 0.81 -24.02
C TRP A 270 9.16 1.32 -23.01
N CYS A 271 8.10 0.54 -22.76
CA CYS A 271 7.08 0.92 -21.78
C CYS A 271 7.68 1.07 -20.38
N VAL A 272 8.54 0.15 -19.95
CA VAL A 272 9.20 0.22 -18.63
C VAL A 272 10.13 1.43 -18.54
N MET A 273 10.97 1.69 -19.55
CA MET A 273 11.89 2.83 -19.54
C MET A 273 11.15 4.18 -19.50
N LEU A 274 10.16 4.36 -20.38
CA LEU A 274 9.38 5.60 -20.44
C LEU A 274 8.55 5.79 -19.18
N TYR A 275 7.92 4.71 -18.68
CA TYR A 275 7.14 4.79 -17.45
C TYR A 275 8.01 5.08 -16.22
N PHE A 276 9.17 4.43 -16.09
CA PHE A 276 10.11 4.74 -15.00
C PHE A 276 10.54 6.22 -15.06
N SER A 277 10.80 6.75 -16.26
CA SER A 277 11.09 8.17 -16.47
C SER A 277 9.94 9.07 -16.05
N VAL A 278 8.69 8.71 -16.37
CA VAL A 278 7.49 9.44 -15.92
C VAL A 278 7.37 9.44 -14.41
N THR A 279 7.49 8.29 -13.75
CA THR A 279 7.43 8.23 -12.27
C THR A 279 8.56 9.01 -11.61
N ALA A 280 9.75 9.05 -12.22
CA ALA A 280 10.85 9.90 -11.78
C ALA A 280 10.50 11.38 -11.89
N LEU A 281 9.86 11.81 -12.99
CA LEU A 281 9.38 13.18 -13.18
C LEU A 281 8.27 13.55 -12.19
N GLU A 282 7.36 12.63 -11.86
CA GLU A 282 6.34 12.88 -10.83
C GLU A 282 6.95 13.04 -9.43
N MET A 283 8.04 12.31 -9.14
CA MET A 283 8.79 12.39 -7.88
C MET A 283 9.82 13.51 -7.84
N ALA A 284 10.13 14.15 -8.97
CA ALA A 284 11.18 15.15 -9.08
C ALA A 284 10.92 16.46 -8.33
N PRO A 285 9.69 17.07 -8.28
CA PRO A 285 9.51 18.40 -7.71
C PRO A 285 9.95 18.52 -6.23
N PRO A 286 9.61 17.57 -5.33
CA PRO A 286 10.13 17.58 -3.96
C PRO A 286 11.67 17.49 -3.87
N ALA A 287 12.31 16.75 -4.77
CA ALA A 287 13.77 16.62 -4.81
C ALA A 287 14.44 17.89 -5.36
N LEU A 288 13.93 18.43 -6.46
CA LEU A 288 14.43 19.66 -7.09
C LEU A 288 14.26 20.89 -6.19
N MET A 289 13.19 20.95 -5.39
CA MET A 289 13.02 22.00 -4.40
C MET A 289 14.12 21.98 -3.33
N ARG A 290 14.61 20.79 -2.93
CA ARG A 290 15.73 20.67 -1.98
C ARG A 290 17.07 21.06 -2.59
N LEU A 291 17.24 20.89 -3.90
CA LEU A 291 18.44 21.27 -4.65
C LEU A 291 18.46 22.75 -5.06
N GLY A 292 17.44 23.55 -4.69
CA GLY A 292 17.35 24.97 -5.02
C GLY A 292 16.86 25.26 -6.45
N MET A 293 16.47 24.25 -7.23
CA MET A 293 16.03 24.38 -8.63
C MET A 293 14.52 24.67 -8.74
N ALA A 294 14.06 25.73 -8.07
CA ALA A 294 12.63 26.03 -7.92
C ALA A 294 11.90 26.26 -9.26
N ARG A 295 12.56 26.85 -10.26
CA ARG A 295 11.96 27.08 -11.59
C ARG A 295 11.62 25.77 -12.30
N LEU A 296 12.54 24.81 -12.28
CA LEU A 296 12.33 23.50 -12.90
C LEU A 296 11.25 22.70 -12.15
N ALA A 297 11.29 22.72 -10.82
CA ALA A 297 10.27 22.07 -9.98
C ALA A 297 8.86 22.61 -10.29
N HIS A 298 8.71 23.93 -10.44
CA HIS A 298 7.43 24.55 -10.76
C HIS A 298 6.95 24.23 -12.18
N GLY A 299 7.87 24.18 -13.15
CA GLY A 299 7.58 23.77 -14.52
C GLY A 299 7.03 22.34 -14.59
N ILE A 300 7.72 21.39 -13.95
CA ILE A 300 7.28 19.98 -13.88
C ILE A 300 5.94 19.87 -13.15
N HIS A 301 5.79 20.55 -12.00
CA HIS A 301 4.53 20.53 -11.25
C HIS A 301 3.34 21.05 -12.07
N ARG A 302 3.55 22.07 -12.92
CA ARG A 302 2.51 22.56 -13.83
C ARG A 302 2.12 21.52 -14.88
N ALA A 303 3.06 20.68 -15.30
CA ALA A 303 2.86 19.60 -16.25
C ALA A 303 2.47 18.26 -15.61
N ILE A 304 2.18 18.20 -14.30
CA ILE A 304 1.96 16.92 -13.60
C ILE A 304 0.74 16.15 -14.14
N VAL A 305 -0.32 16.87 -14.54
CA VAL A 305 -1.54 16.24 -15.06
C VAL A 305 -1.28 15.52 -16.40
N PRO A 306 -0.72 16.16 -17.44
CA PRO A 306 -0.41 15.45 -18.67
C PRO A 306 0.66 14.36 -18.46
N ILE A 307 1.66 14.58 -17.61
CA ILE A 307 2.65 13.55 -17.25
C ILE A 307 1.98 12.32 -16.64
N ALA A 308 1.05 12.51 -15.70
CA ALA A 308 0.32 11.42 -15.08
C ALA A 308 -0.58 10.67 -16.06
N ILE A 309 -1.23 11.36 -17.00
CA ILE A 309 -2.04 10.73 -18.05
C ILE A 309 -1.17 9.85 -18.96
N ILE A 310 0.00 10.35 -19.37
CA ILE A 310 0.98 9.58 -20.14
C ILE A 310 1.44 8.36 -19.33
N GLY A 311 1.74 8.53 -18.04
CA GLY A 311 2.12 7.45 -17.13
C GLY A 311 1.05 6.36 -17.03
N ILE A 312 -0.22 6.73 -16.87
CA ILE A 312 -1.35 5.78 -16.80
C ILE A 312 -1.47 5.00 -18.12
N THR A 313 -1.36 5.67 -19.27
CA THR A 313 -1.42 5.03 -20.59
C THR A 313 -0.27 4.04 -20.78
N LEU A 314 0.97 4.46 -20.50
CA LEU A 314 2.16 3.60 -20.61
C LEU A 314 2.10 2.42 -19.65
N SER A 315 1.57 2.61 -18.44
CA SER A 315 1.41 1.52 -17.48
C SER A 315 0.37 0.50 -17.94
N THR A 316 -0.70 0.97 -18.59
CA THR A 316 -1.72 0.08 -19.16
C THR A 316 -1.11 -0.75 -20.29
N LEU A 317 -0.38 -0.11 -21.22
CA LEU A 317 0.34 -0.79 -22.29
C LEU A 317 1.34 -1.82 -21.75
N HIS A 318 2.14 -1.44 -20.75
CA HIS A 318 3.10 -2.34 -20.13
C HIS A 318 2.44 -3.63 -19.62
N HIS A 319 1.35 -3.52 -18.86
CA HIS A 319 0.68 -4.69 -18.29
C HIS A 319 -0.06 -5.54 -19.33
N THR A 320 -0.60 -4.93 -20.41
CA THR A 320 -1.12 -5.71 -21.54
C THR A 320 0.00 -6.51 -22.20
N SER A 321 1.12 -5.87 -22.55
CA SER A 321 2.20 -6.51 -23.30
C SER A 321 2.93 -7.57 -22.48
N LEU A 322 3.04 -7.37 -21.16
CA LEU A 322 3.54 -8.39 -20.23
C LEU A 322 2.65 -9.65 -20.22
N GLY A 323 1.32 -9.49 -20.34
CA GLY A 323 0.40 -10.62 -20.50
C GLY A 323 0.48 -11.24 -21.90
N SER A 324 0.62 -10.43 -22.94
CA SER A 324 0.75 -10.88 -24.34
C SER A 324 2.02 -11.70 -24.58
N LEU A 325 3.08 -11.44 -23.84
CA LEU A 325 4.34 -12.18 -23.93
C LEU A 325 4.13 -13.69 -23.77
N PHE A 326 3.19 -14.12 -22.91
CA PHE A 326 2.87 -15.53 -22.71
C PHE A 326 2.04 -16.15 -23.85
N LEU A 327 1.44 -15.33 -24.73
CA LEU A 327 0.72 -15.83 -25.91
C LEU A 327 1.66 -16.40 -26.98
N THR A 328 2.96 -16.14 -26.87
CA THR A 328 3.98 -16.66 -27.81
C THR A 328 4.32 -18.13 -27.59
N MET A 329 3.90 -18.72 -26.47
CA MET A 329 4.23 -20.11 -26.08
C MET A 329 2.98 -20.97 -25.81
N PRO A 330 2.01 -21.05 -26.75
CA PRO A 330 0.72 -21.71 -26.51
C PRO A 330 0.85 -23.21 -26.22
N ALA A 331 1.80 -23.89 -26.87
CA ALA A 331 2.00 -25.33 -26.71
C ALA A 331 2.74 -25.71 -25.42
N ARG A 332 3.40 -24.76 -24.76
CA ARG A 332 4.19 -25.01 -23.54
C ARG A 332 3.37 -24.80 -22.27
N MET A 333 2.42 -23.87 -22.31
CA MET A 333 1.63 -23.50 -21.15
C MET A 333 0.50 -24.48 -20.88
N HIS A 334 0.34 -24.84 -19.61
CA HIS A 334 -0.77 -25.66 -19.17
C HIS A 334 -2.16 -24.99 -19.45
N PRO A 335 -3.16 -25.74 -19.96
CA PRO A 335 -4.43 -25.18 -20.43
C PRO A 335 -5.27 -24.43 -19.37
N LEU A 336 -5.06 -24.71 -18.08
CA LEU A 336 -5.68 -23.94 -16.99
C LEU A 336 -5.29 -22.46 -17.03
N TRP A 337 -4.04 -22.16 -17.40
CA TRP A 337 -3.54 -20.79 -17.40
C TRP A 337 -3.55 -20.12 -18.77
N PHE A 338 -3.26 -20.88 -19.82
CA PHE A 338 -3.24 -20.35 -21.18
C PHE A 338 -4.62 -19.85 -21.61
N THR A 339 -4.69 -18.59 -22.06
CA THR A 339 -5.88 -18.00 -22.71
C THR A 339 -5.46 -16.76 -23.50
N SER A 340 -6.13 -16.47 -24.61
CA SER A 340 -5.97 -15.22 -25.35
C SER A 340 -6.37 -13.98 -24.53
N ALA A 341 -7.12 -14.16 -23.44
CA ALA A 341 -7.51 -13.09 -22.52
C ALA A 341 -6.43 -12.68 -21.51
N LEU A 342 -5.24 -13.29 -21.54
CA LEU A 342 -4.14 -13.00 -20.60
C LEU A 342 -3.81 -11.49 -20.46
N PRO A 343 -3.73 -10.68 -21.53
CA PRO A 343 -3.43 -9.25 -21.42
C PRO A 343 -4.43 -8.50 -20.53
N VAL A 344 -5.72 -8.79 -20.68
CA VAL A 344 -6.80 -8.16 -19.91
C VAL A 344 -6.79 -8.66 -18.46
N LEU A 345 -6.63 -9.96 -18.26
CA LEU A 345 -6.57 -10.57 -16.93
C LEU A 345 -5.38 -10.04 -16.13
N PHE A 346 -4.24 -9.78 -16.79
CA PHE A 346 -3.04 -9.24 -16.15
C PHE A 346 -3.27 -7.82 -15.62
N ILE A 347 -3.90 -6.94 -16.39
CA ILE A 347 -4.25 -5.59 -15.93
C ILE A 347 -5.24 -5.65 -14.78
N LEU A 348 -6.33 -6.40 -14.91
CA LEU A 348 -7.37 -6.46 -13.87
C LEU A 348 -6.80 -6.95 -12.53
N SER A 349 -6.00 -8.04 -12.57
CA SER A 349 -5.31 -8.55 -11.37
C SER A 349 -4.31 -7.55 -10.81
N ALA A 350 -3.49 -6.92 -11.66
CA ALA A 350 -2.50 -5.94 -11.22
C ALA A 350 -3.17 -4.74 -10.56
N VAL A 351 -4.24 -4.17 -11.14
CA VAL A 351 -4.92 -2.98 -10.58
C VAL A 351 -5.61 -3.35 -9.25
N GLY A 352 -6.32 -4.47 -9.22
CA GLY A 352 -7.01 -4.94 -8.02
C GLY A 352 -6.05 -5.20 -6.86
N ALA A 353 -4.99 -5.97 -7.10
CA ALA A 353 -3.99 -6.33 -6.08
C ALA A 353 -3.00 -5.18 -5.78
N GLY A 354 -2.68 -4.32 -6.75
CA GLY A 354 -1.84 -3.14 -6.55
C GLY A 354 -2.47 -2.14 -5.58
N LEU A 355 -3.79 -1.94 -5.67
CA LEU A 355 -4.52 -1.16 -4.65
C LEU A 355 -4.45 -1.80 -3.26
N GLN A 356 -4.45 -3.14 -3.17
CA GLN A 356 -4.21 -3.84 -1.89
C GLN A 356 -2.77 -3.67 -1.40
N ALA A 357 -1.78 -3.68 -2.28
CA ALA A 357 -0.39 -3.41 -1.92
C ALA A 357 -0.23 -2.02 -1.29
N LEU A 358 -0.92 -1.00 -1.82
CA LEU A 358 -0.97 0.34 -1.21
C LEU A 358 -1.61 0.35 0.18
N ILE A 359 -2.71 -0.39 0.36
CA ILE A 359 -3.36 -0.53 1.68
C ILE A 359 -2.41 -1.22 2.66
N LEU A 360 -1.76 -2.30 2.24
CA LEU A 360 -0.77 -3.02 3.04
C LEU A 360 0.37 -2.09 3.46
N LEU A 361 0.94 -1.35 2.53
CA LEU A 361 2.00 -0.37 2.81
C LEU A 361 1.55 0.69 3.82
N SER A 362 0.32 1.21 3.66
CA SER A 362 -0.27 2.18 4.59
C SER A 362 -0.43 1.62 6.00
N LEU A 363 -0.85 0.35 6.12
CA LEU A 363 -0.98 -0.35 7.40
C LEU A 363 0.38 -0.65 8.04
N ILE A 364 1.37 -1.07 7.26
CA ILE A 364 2.75 -1.30 7.73
C ILE A 364 3.35 0.02 8.22
N HIS A 365 3.26 1.08 7.42
CA HIS A 365 3.73 2.42 7.79
C HIS A 365 3.08 2.92 9.09
N SER A 366 1.76 2.79 9.20
CA SER A 366 1.02 3.10 10.42
C SER A 366 1.54 2.34 11.65
N ARG A 367 1.80 1.04 11.53
CA ARG A 367 2.31 0.21 12.62
C ARG A 367 3.76 0.54 13.00
N LEU A 368 4.61 0.85 12.02
CA LEU A 368 6.02 1.19 12.25
C LEU A 368 6.16 2.55 12.94
N TYR A 369 5.39 3.55 12.50
CA TYR A 369 5.45 4.92 13.02
C TYR A 369 4.45 5.22 14.13
N LEU A 370 3.70 4.22 14.61
CA LEU A 370 2.70 4.32 15.68
C LEU A 370 1.66 5.44 15.46
N HIS A 371 1.19 5.59 14.22
CA HIS A 371 0.12 6.52 13.87
C HIS A 371 -1.12 5.75 13.41
N ALA A 372 -2.33 6.23 13.72
CA ALA A 372 -3.56 5.60 13.29
C ALA A 372 -3.85 5.96 11.82
N PRO A 373 -4.05 4.98 10.92
CA PRO A 373 -4.40 5.28 9.54
C PRO A 373 -5.89 5.66 9.46
N ASP A 374 -6.27 6.39 8.42
CA ASP A 374 -7.67 6.62 8.12
C ASP A 374 -8.32 5.34 7.58
N TYR A 375 -8.90 4.55 8.50
CA TYR A 375 -9.57 3.30 8.17
C TYR A 375 -10.81 3.49 7.28
N ALA A 376 -11.46 4.66 7.30
CA ALA A 376 -12.62 4.91 6.44
C ALA A 376 -12.20 5.12 4.99
N MET A 377 -11.07 5.81 4.76
CA MET A 377 -10.43 5.92 3.46
C MET A 377 -9.93 4.56 2.98
N LEU A 378 -9.18 3.81 3.81
CA LEU A 378 -8.66 2.48 3.43
C LEU A 378 -9.77 1.48 3.13
N LYS A 379 -10.87 1.48 3.91
CA LYS A 379 -12.05 0.64 3.63
C LYS A 379 -12.74 1.02 2.32
N GLY A 380 -12.74 2.30 1.95
CA GLY A 380 -13.25 2.75 0.66
C GLY A 380 -12.41 2.21 -0.49
N LEU A 381 -11.09 2.36 -0.40
CA LEU A 381 -10.15 1.87 -1.41
C LEU A 381 -10.18 0.34 -1.53
N ALA A 382 -10.29 -0.35 -0.40
CA ALA A 382 -10.40 -1.81 -0.36
C ALA A 382 -11.67 -2.31 -1.08
N ARG A 383 -12.79 -1.59 -0.97
CA ARG A 383 -14.02 -1.94 -1.70
C ARG A 383 -13.87 -1.80 -3.21
N ILE A 384 -13.18 -0.75 -3.67
CA ILE A 384 -12.86 -0.58 -5.11
C ILE A 384 -12.00 -1.75 -5.58
N SER A 385 -10.93 -2.06 -4.84
CA SER A 385 -10.07 -3.20 -5.14
C SER A 385 -10.84 -4.53 -5.16
N ALA A 386 -11.71 -4.79 -4.17
CA ALA A 386 -12.53 -6.01 -4.13
C ALA A 386 -13.47 -6.13 -5.33
N ALA A 387 -14.06 -5.02 -5.80
CA ALA A 387 -14.88 -5.02 -7.00
C ALA A 387 -14.05 -5.39 -8.25
N ILE A 388 -12.86 -4.82 -8.40
CA ILE A 388 -11.96 -5.13 -9.52
C ILE A 388 -11.49 -6.59 -9.49
N LEU A 389 -11.09 -7.09 -8.31
CA LEU A 389 -10.73 -8.50 -8.13
C LEU A 389 -11.92 -9.44 -8.37
N GLY A 390 -13.14 -9.00 -8.05
CA GLY A 390 -14.37 -9.72 -8.37
C GLY A 390 -14.59 -9.82 -9.88
N VAL A 391 -14.40 -8.72 -10.61
CA VAL A 391 -14.45 -8.71 -12.09
C VAL A 391 -13.36 -9.60 -12.69
N TRP A 392 -12.14 -9.57 -12.13
CA TRP A 392 -11.07 -10.46 -12.55
C TRP A 392 -11.45 -11.94 -12.35
N LEU A 393 -11.97 -12.29 -11.17
CA LEU A 393 -12.36 -13.66 -10.83
C LEU A 393 -13.48 -14.17 -11.75
N THR A 394 -14.52 -13.36 -11.98
CA THR A 394 -15.62 -13.74 -12.87
C THR A 394 -15.15 -13.85 -14.31
N ALA A 395 -14.36 -12.89 -14.80
CA ALA A 395 -13.78 -12.97 -16.14
C ALA A 395 -12.91 -14.22 -16.32
N ARG A 396 -12.11 -14.57 -15.31
CA ARG A 396 -11.26 -15.77 -15.33
C ARG A 396 -12.07 -17.07 -15.39
N LEU A 397 -13.14 -17.17 -14.61
CA LEU A 397 -14.01 -18.35 -14.59
C LEU A 397 -14.85 -18.48 -15.87
N ILE A 398 -15.39 -17.36 -16.38
CA ILE A 398 -16.14 -17.33 -17.65
C ILE A 398 -15.24 -17.74 -18.81
N ASP A 399 -14.01 -17.22 -18.86
CA ASP A 399 -13.01 -17.60 -19.87
C ASP A 399 -12.71 -19.10 -19.82
N LEU A 400 -12.47 -19.65 -18.62
CA LEU A 400 -12.19 -21.07 -18.46
C LEU A 400 -13.39 -21.94 -18.88
N ALA A 401 -14.61 -21.52 -18.56
CA ALA A 401 -15.85 -22.18 -18.97
C ALA A 401 -16.03 -22.20 -20.48
N ARG A 402 -15.83 -21.06 -21.15
CA ARG A 402 -15.98 -20.94 -22.61
C ARG A 402 -14.97 -21.79 -23.38
N ARG A 403 -13.77 -22.00 -22.82
CA ARG A 403 -12.74 -22.86 -23.41
C ARG A 403 -12.93 -24.35 -23.09
N GLY A 404 -13.99 -24.73 -22.37
CA GLY A 404 -14.22 -26.12 -21.95
C GLY A 404 -13.25 -26.62 -20.87
N GLY A 405 -12.47 -25.73 -20.25
CA GLY A 405 -11.42 -26.08 -19.28
C GLY A 405 -11.93 -26.41 -17.87
N LEU A 406 -13.25 -26.35 -17.62
CA LEU A 406 -13.82 -26.67 -16.30
C LEU A 406 -13.59 -28.13 -15.89
N ALA A 407 -13.53 -29.05 -16.85
CA ALA A 407 -13.22 -30.45 -16.57
C ALA A 407 -11.83 -30.63 -15.93
N LEU A 408 -10.87 -29.75 -16.26
CA LEU A 408 -9.53 -29.75 -15.65
C LEU A 408 -9.55 -29.37 -14.17
N LEU A 409 -10.61 -28.72 -13.68
CA LEU A 409 -10.77 -28.46 -12.26
C LEU A 409 -11.11 -29.73 -11.48
N ALA A 410 -11.70 -30.73 -12.12
CA ALA A 410 -12.02 -32.02 -11.53
C ALA A 410 -10.95 -33.10 -11.80
N SER A 411 -9.87 -32.77 -12.52
CA SER A 411 -8.87 -33.74 -12.98
C SER A 411 -7.99 -34.33 -11.87
N GLY A 412 -7.99 -33.74 -10.67
CA GLY A 412 -7.14 -34.17 -9.55
C GLY A 412 -5.63 -33.93 -9.77
N GLN A 413 -5.26 -33.18 -10.80
CA GLN A 413 -3.87 -32.85 -11.10
C GLN A 413 -3.28 -31.88 -10.07
N TRP A 414 -1.96 -31.93 -9.87
CA TRP A 414 -1.28 -31.06 -8.91
C TRP A 414 -1.36 -29.58 -9.32
N GLU A 415 -1.40 -29.30 -10.63
CA GLU A 415 -1.63 -27.98 -11.21
C GLU A 415 -2.97 -27.38 -10.75
N THR A 416 -3.99 -28.22 -10.61
CA THR A 416 -5.33 -27.80 -10.17
C THR A 416 -5.29 -27.26 -8.74
N GLY A 417 -4.45 -27.84 -7.87
CA GLY A 417 -4.23 -27.32 -6.52
C GLY A 417 -3.66 -25.90 -6.51
N PHE A 418 -2.65 -25.64 -7.35
CA PHE A 418 -2.07 -24.29 -7.52
C PHE A 418 -3.08 -23.29 -8.09
N PHE A 419 -3.92 -23.72 -9.02
CA PHE A 419 -4.99 -22.90 -9.58
C PHE A 419 -6.03 -22.52 -8.51
N TYR A 420 -6.44 -23.46 -7.66
CA TYR A 420 -7.34 -23.15 -6.54
C TYR A 420 -6.71 -22.22 -5.51
N ALA A 421 -5.45 -22.45 -5.15
CA ALA A 421 -4.72 -21.58 -4.23
C ALA A 421 -4.63 -20.16 -4.79
N GLU A 422 -4.35 -20.02 -6.08
CA GLU A 422 -4.32 -18.73 -6.78
C GLU A 422 -5.66 -18.01 -6.74
N LEU A 423 -6.76 -18.64 -7.15
CA LEU A 423 -8.08 -18.00 -7.12
C LEU A 423 -8.48 -17.59 -5.69
N THR A 424 -8.17 -18.47 -4.73
CA THR A 424 -8.50 -18.28 -3.33
C THR A 424 -7.75 -17.09 -2.74
N LEU A 425 -6.43 -17.02 -2.93
CA LEU A 425 -5.59 -15.96 -2.38
C LEU A 425 -5.73 -14.65 -3.16
N SER A 426 -5.86 -14.69 -4.49
CA SER A 426 -5.91 -13.48 -5.32
C SER A 426 -7.22 -12.72 -5.18
N ALA A 427 -8.35 -13.44 -5.05
CA ALA A 427 -9.67 -12.81 -5.11
C ALA A 427 -10.61 -13.26 -3.99
N ILE A 428 -10.85 -14.57 -3.82
CA ILE A 428 -11.94 -15.05 -2.94
C ILE A 428 -11.74 -14.59 -1.49
N VAL A 429 -10.57 -14.86 -0.92
CA VAL A 429 -10.24 -14.50 0.48
C VAL A 429 -10.16 -12.98 0.66
N PRO A 430 -9.46 -12.20 -0.19
CA PRO A 430 -9.49 -10.75 -0.11
C PRO A 430 -10.90 -10.15 -0.15
N ILE A 431 -11.74 -10.59 -1.09
CA ILE A 431 -13.12 -10.12 -1.22
C ILE A 431 -13.93 -10.48 0.02
N ALA A 432 -13.84 -11.72 0.50
CA ALA A 432 -14.54 -12.17 1.70
C ALA A 432 -14.18 -11.31 2.91
N PHE A 433 -12.89 -11.06 3.16
CA PHE A 433 -12.44 -10.20 4.25
C PHE A 433 -12.92 -8.76 4.11
N ILE A 434 -13.04 -8.21 2.90
CA ILE A 434 -13.48 -6.82 2.69
C ILE A 434 -14.99 -6.67 2.85
N VAL A 435 -15.76 -7.65 2.36
CA VAL A 435 -17.23 -7.59 2.34
C VAL A 435 -17.83 -8.07 3.66
N LEU A 436 -17.36 -9.18 4.23
CA LEU A 436 -18.02 -9.84 5.35
C LEU A 436 -17.60 -9.27 6.71
N PRO A 437 -18.47 -8.53 7.43
CA PRO A 437 -18.12 -7.94 8.73
C PRO A 437 -17.88 -8.96 9.84
N ARG A 438 -18.46 -10.16 9.70
CA ARG A 438 -18.32 -11.27 10.66
C ARG A 438 -16.91 -11.85 10.78
N LEU A 439 -16.01 -11.59 9.82
CA LEU A 439 -14.65 -12.15 9.80
C LEU A 439 -13.65 -11.39 10.72
N GLY A 440 -14.16 -10.53 11.61
CA GLY A 440 -13.37 -9.87 12.65
C GLY A 440 -13.31 -8.34 12.52
N PRO A 441 -12.41 -7.68 13.28
CA PRO A 441 -12.32 -6.23 13.30
C PRO A 441 -11.71 -5.69 12.00
N LEU A 442 -12.17 -4.50 11.57
CA LEU A 442 -11.77 -3.87 10.30
C LEU A 442 -10.24 -3.83 10.06
N PRO A 443 -9.38 -3.46 11.04
CA PRO A 443 -7.93 -3.44 10.81
C PRO A 443 -7.33 -4.81 10.50
N ARG A 444 -7.82 -5.89 11.15
CA ARG A 444 -7.34 -7.26 10.89
C ARG A 444 -7.81 -7.75 9.53
N ARG A 445 -9.06 -7.45 9.18
CA ARG A 445 -9.65 -7.80 7.88
C ARG A 445 -8.93 -7.12 6.72
N LEU A 446 -8.65 -5.82 6.83
CA LEU A 446 -7.88 -5.10 5.82
C LEU A 446 -6.47 -5.68 5.68
N ALA A 447 -5.78 -5.95 6.79
CA ALA A 447 -4.45 -6.56 6.73
C ALA A 447 -4.46 -7.94 6.07
N ALA A 448 -5.41 -8.81 6.46
CA ALA A 448 -5.54 -10.14 5.88
C ALA A 448 -5.88 -10.09 4.39
N ALA A 449 -6.85 -9.25 3.99
CA ALA A 449 -7.22 -9.07 2.59
C ALA A 449 -6.03 -8.60 1.76
N SER A 450 -5.28 -7.62 2.26
CA SER A 450 -4.16 -7.06 1.51
C SER A 450 -2.98 -8.03 1.40
N VAL A 451 -2.66 -8.77 2.46
CA VAL A 451 -1.61 -9.81 2.41
C VAL A 451 -2.00 -10.94 1.45
N CYS A 452 -3.24 -11.44 1.53
CA CYS A 452 -3.71 -12.49 0.64
C CYS A 452 -3.67 -12.04 -0.83
N ALA A 453 -4.15 -10.84 -1.15
CA ALA A 453 -4.16 -10.34 -2.53
C ALA A 453 -2.75 -10.16 -3.10
N VAL A 454 -1.79 -9.69 -2.29
CA VAL A 454 -0.38 -9.55 -2.70
C VAL A 454 0.24 -10.92 -2.98
N ILE A 455 0.07 -11.88 -2.06
CA ILE A 455 0.57 -13.25 -2.24
C ILE A 455 -0.12 -13.93 -3.43
N GLY A 456 -1.43 -13.73 -3.57
CA GLY A 456 -2.22 -14.26 -4.67
C GLY A 456 -1.76 -13.73 -6.03
N LEU A 457 -1.47 -12.43 -6.14
CA LEU A 457 -0.91 -11.85 -7.37
C LEU A 457 0.46 -12.47 -7.69
N MET A 458 1.35 -12.59 -6.71
CA MET A 458 2.64 -13.24 -6.90
C MET A 458 2.47 -14.69 -7.36
N LEU A 459 1.58 -15.44 -6.71
CA LEU A 459 1.26 -16.82 -7.07
C LEU A 459 0.67 -16.91 -8.47
N ASN A 460 -0.19 -15.98 -8.88
CA ASN A 460 -0.72 -15.93 -10.25
C ASN A 460 0.41 -15.76 -11.28
N ARG A 461 1.37 -14.85 -11.02
CA ARG A 461 2.50 -14.67 -11.95
C ARG A 461 3.40 -15.90 -11.98
N LEU A 462 3.70 -16.49 -10.83
CA LEU A 462 4.47 -17.73 -10.73
C LEU A 462 3.77 -18.89 -11.42
N ASN A 463 2.45 -18.98 -11.29
CA ASN A 463 1.70 -20.03 -11.93
C ASN A 463 1.74 -19.90 -13.45
N VAL A 464 1.54 -18.69 -13.98
CA VAL A 464 1.62 -18.42 -15.42
C VAL A 464 3.04 -18.59 -15.94
N GLY A 465 4.04 -18.04 -15.27
CA GLY A 465 5.41 -17.96 -15.79
C GLY A 465 6.35 -19.11 -15.42
N VAL A 466 6.00 -19.92 -14.42
CA VAL A 466 6.81 -21.06 -13.96
C VAL A 466 6.00 -22.34 -13.97
N ILE A 467 4.96 -22.43 -13.12
CA ILE A 467 4.23 -23.68 -12.89
C ILE A 467 3.58 -24.22 -14.18
N SER A 468 3.06 -23.35 -15.03
CA SER A 468 2.41 -23.76 -16.27
C SER A 468 3.35 -24.41 -17.27
N LEU A 469 4.67 -24.23 -17.11
CA LEU A 469 5.72 -24.71 -18.02
C LEU A 469 6.43 -25.95 -17.49
N ILE A 470 6.35 -26.26 -16.19
CA ILE A 470 7.10 -27.36 -15.57
C ILE A 470 6.84 -28.70 -16.28
N ARG A 471 5.57 -29.01 -16.55
CA ARG A 471 5.19 -30.29 -17.17
C ARG A 471 5.77 -30.46 -18.58
N THR A 472 5.87 -29.39 -19.36
CA THR A 472 6.37 -29.44 -20.73
C THR A 472 7.88 -29.29 -20.80
N SER A 473 8.52 -28.92 -19.70
CA SER A 473 9.96 -28.65 -19.67
C SER A 473 10.82 -29.89 -19.42
N ASP A 474 10.22 -31.03 -19.05
CA ASP A 474 10.88 -32.32 -18.74
C ASP A 474 12.00 -32.26 -17.67
N THR A 475 12.35 -31.07 -17.18
CA THR A 475 13.31 -30.82 -16.10
C THR A 475 12.60 -30.21 -14.89
N PRO A 476 12.76 -30.79 -13.68
CA PRO A 476 12.27 -30.14 -12.47
C PRO A 476 13.04 -28.84 -12.24
N TYR A 477 12.32 -27.72 -12.11
CA TYR A 477 12.90 -26.43 -11.74
C TYR A 477 12.68 -26.18 -10.24
N PHE A 478 13.77 -25.88 -9.52
CA PHE A 478 13.69 -25.40 -8.15
C PHE A 478 14.57 -24.17 -7.98
N PRO A 479 14.09 -23.09 -7.34
CA PRO A 479 14.85 -21.86 -7.29
C PRO A 479 16.16 -22.01 -6.51
N SER A 480 17.24 -21.47 -7.08
CA SER A 480 18.53 -21.47 -6.41
C SER A 480 18.51 -20.57 -5.16
N LEU A 481 19.43 -20.81 -4.21
CA LEU A 481 19.57 -19.92 -3.05
C LEU A 481 19.88 -18.48 -3.47
N MET A 482 20.63 -18.31 -4.55
CA MET A 482 20.97 -16.98 -5.09
C MET A 482 19.76 -16.30 -5.72
N GLU A 483 18.87 -17.03 -6.40
CA GLU A 483 17.60 -16.47 -6.90
C GLU A 483 16.74 -15.96 -5.74
N ILE A 484 16.64 -16.74 -4.66
CA ILE A 484 15.92 -16.34 -3.45
C ILE A 484 16.59 -15.13 -2.80
N ALA A 485 17.92 -15.10 -2.72
CA ALA A 485 18.67 -14.00 -2.14
C ALA A 485 18.46 -12.68 -2.89
N VAL A 486 18.55 -12.71 -4.23
CA VAL A 486 18.33 -11.53 -5.08
C VAL A 486 16.86 -11.10 -5.05
N SER A 487 15.91 -12.02 -4.96
CA SER A 487 14.49 -11.66 -4.82
C SER A 487 14.12 -11.08 -3.46
N ALA A 488 14.82 -11.48 -2.40
CA ALA A 488 14.58 -10.99 -1.05
C ALA A 488 15.23 -9.62 -0.81
N GLY A 489 16.46 -9.42 -1.32
CA GLY A 489 17.24 -8.17 -1.23
C GLY A 489 16.71 -7.08 -2.13
#